data_AF-A0A366EKD6-F1
#
_entry.id   AF-A0A366EKD6-F1
#
_cell.length_a   1.000
_cell.length_b   1.000
_cell.length_c   1.000
_cell.angle_alpha   90.00
_cell.angle_beta   90.00
_cell.angle_gamma   90.00
#
_symmetry.space_group_name_H-M   'P 1'
#
loop_
_entity.id
_entity.type
_entity.pdbx_description
1 polymer ?
#
loop_
_entity_poly.entity_id
_entity_poly.type
_entity_poly.pdbx_seq_one_letter_code
_entity_poly.pdbx_strand_id
1 'polypeptide(L)'
;MAGSQAIFGTTPFDGTVAMRGYALNRMCFSFNSAENRETFRADEEAYMRAYGLDEAQAEAIRKRDVLGLLAAGGNVYYLAKFAGILGLDVQDLGAAQTGLTKEAFKARLVAQNDQPETL
;
A
#
# COMPACT_ATOMS: atom_id res chain seq x y z
N MET A 1 -15.77 19.58 12.31
CA MET A 1 -14.92 18.87 11.33
C MET A 1 -15.71 18.82 10.04
N ALA A 2 -15.27 19.51 8.98
CA ALA A 2 -15.92 19.44 7.68
C ALA A 2 -15.76 18.00 7.16
N GLY A 3 -16.86 17.30 6.93
CA GLY A 3 -16.84 15.94 6.40
C GLY A 3 -16.11 15.94 5.06
N SER A 4 -15.12 15.07 4.90
CA SER A 4 -14.47 14.90 3.60
C SER A 4 -15.53 14.55 2.57
N GLN A 5 -15.55 15.29 1.47
CA GLN A 5 -16.44 14.97 0.36
C GLN A 5 -16.09 13.55 -0.11
N ALA A 6 -17.09 12.66 -0.12
CA ALA A 6 -16.87 11.28 -0.54
C ALA A 6 -16.49 11.26 -2.03
N ILE A 7 -15.25 10.88 -2.32
CA ILE A 7 -14.77 10.64 -3.68
C ILE A 7 -14.87 9.14 -3.92
N PHE A 8 -15.67 8.73 -4.91
CA PHE A 8 -15.87 7.32 -5.23
C PHE A 8 -14.51 6.62 -5.48
N GLY A 9 -14.32 5.45 -4.89
CA GLY A 9 -13.08 4.66 -5.03
C GLY A 9 -11.86 5.26 -4.34
N THR A 10 -11.98 6.34 -3.56
CA THR A 10 -10.85 7.02 -2.92
C THR A 10 -11.06 7.09 -1.42
N THR A 11 -10.08 6.62 -0.65
CA THR A 11 -10.00 6.86 0.80
C THR A 11 -8.96 7.95 1.05
N PRO A 12 -9.36 9.18 1.43
CA PRO A 12 -8.41 10.22 1.78
C PRO A 12 -7.54 9.76 2.96
N PHE A 13 -6.22 9.98 2.85
CA PHE A 13 -5.29 9.70 3.94
C PHE A 13 -5.30 10.85 4.96
N ASP A 14 -6.39 10.94 5.73
CA ASP A 14 -6.57 11.94 6.78
C ASP A 14 -5.95 11.52 8.12
N GLY A 15 -6.13 12.34 9.16
CA GLY A 15 -5.60 12.05 10.49
C GLY A 15 -6.15 10.76 11.11
N THR A 16 -7.40 10.39 10.83
CA THR A 16 -8.02 9.16 11.34
C THR A 16 -7.36 7.94 10.74
N VAL A 17 -7.21 7.93 9.40
CA VAL A 17 -6.54 6.84 8.68
C VAL A 17 -5.06 6.76 9.06
N ALA A 18 -4.38 7.90 9.18
CA ALA A 18 -2.98 7.97 9.56
C ALA A 18 -2.71 7.41 10.97
N MET A 19 -3.58 7.71 11.95
CA MET A 19 -3.46 7.14 13.30
C MET A 19 -3.70 5.62 13.29
N ARG A 20 -4.73 5.15 12.58
CA ARG A 20 -5.02 3.71 12.45
C ARG A 20 -3.85 2.94 11.86
N GLY A 21 -3.24 3.46 10.80
CA GLY A 21 -2.13 2.82 10.10
C GLY A 21 -0.74 3.15 10.61
N TYR A 22 -0.58 3.85 11.74
CA TYR A 22 0.72 4.40 12.14
C TYR A 22 1.80 3.32 12.30
N ALA A 23 1.50 2.23 12.99
CA ALA A 23 2.44 1.12 13.19
C ALA A 23 2.90 0.52 11.85
N LEU A 24 1.95 0.20 10.98
CA LEU A 24 2.20 -0.31 9.63
C LEU A 24 3.04 0.66 8.78
N ASN A 25 2.64 1.93 8.69
CA ASN A 25 3.34 2.91 7.85
C ASN A 25 4.79 3.15 8.33
N ARG A 26 4.98 3.22 9.65
CA ARG A 26 6.31 3.35 10.28
C ARG A 26 7.17 2.10 10.04
N MET A 27 6.60 0.91 10.10
CA MET A 27 7.30 -0.33 9.73
C MET A 27 7.72 -0.28 8.26
N CYS A 28 6.81 0.01 7.34
CA CYS A 28 7.16 0.09 5.93
C CYS A 28 8.22 1.17 5.65
N PHE A 29 8.22 2.29 6.39
CA PHE A 29 9.26 3.31 6.28
C PHE A 29 10.66 2.79 6.65
N SER A 30 10.76 1.86 7.60
CA SER A 30 12.05 1.32 8.05
C SER A 30 12.80 0.58 6.93
N PHE A 31 12.06 0.04 5.95
CA PHE A 31 12.61 -0.71 4.81
C PHE A 31 13.43 0.12 3.82
N ASN A 32 13.56 1.43 4.03
CA ASN A 32 14.61 2.21 3.38
C ASN A 32 16.01 1.64 3.70
N SER A 33 16.22 1.15 4.92
CA SER A 33 17.47 0.48 5.32
C SER A 33 17.53 -0.94 4.79
N ALA A 34 18.67 -1.32 4.19
CA ALA A 34 18.92 -2.69 3.74
C ALA A 34 18.93 -3.68 4.90
N GLU A 35 19.54 -3.31 6.02
CA GLU A 35 19.59 -4.12 7.23
C GLU A 35 18.17 -4.43 7.75
N ASN A 36 17.28 -3.44 7.77
CA ASN A 36 15.89 -3.65 8.18
C ASN A 36 15.14 -4.62 7.27
N ARG A 37 15.44 -4.62 5.97
CA ARG A 37 14.86 -5.60 5.03
C ARG A 37 15.37 -7.01 5.33
N GLU A 38 16.66 -7.18 5.62
CA GLU A 38 17.20 -8.48 6.01
C GLU A 38 16.63 -8.97 7.34
N THR A 39 16.53 -8.10 8.36
CA THR A 39 15.91 -8.45 9.65
C THR A 39 14.45 -8.87 9.48
N PHE A 40 13.69 -8.16 8.64
CA PHE A 40 12.32 -8.56 8.32
C PHE A 40 12.26 -9.93 7.63
N ARG A 41 13.12 -10.20 6.63
CA ARG A 41 13.14 -11.50 5.96
C ARG A 41 13.56 -12.66 6.86
N ALA A 42 14.40 -12.38 7.87
CA ALA A 42 14.85 -13.39 8.81
C ALA A 42 13.73 -13.87 9.74
N ASP A 43 12.88 -12.95 10.21
CA ASP A 43 11.70 -13.26 11.04
C ASP A 43 10.63 -12.17 10.91
N GLU A 44 9.71 -12.38 9.96
CA GLU A 44 8.65 -11.41 9.68
C GLU A 44 7.73 -11.19 10.89
N GLU A 45 7.41 -12.27 11.63
CA GLU A 45 6.51 -12.20 12.78
C GLU A 45 7.14 -11.40 13.94
N ALA A 46 8.42 -11.63 14.24
CA ALA A 46 9.13 -10.84 15.23
C ALA A 46 9.22 -9.36 14.83
N TYR A 47 9.45 -9.09 13.54
CA TYR A 47 9.52 -7.72 13.04
C TYR A 47 8.17 -7.00 13.14
N MET A 48 7.09 -7.66 12.74
CA MET A 48 5.72 -7.12 12.87
C MET A 48 5.35 -6.84 14.33
N ARG A 49 5.66 -7.77 15.24
CA ARG A 49 5.46 -7.56 16.69
C ARG A 49 6.26 -6.38 17.23
N ALA A 50 7.51 -6.21 16.80
CA ALA A 50 8.37 -5.11 17.26
C ALA A 50 7.83 -3.72 16.87
N TYR A 51 7.12 -3.62 15.74
CA TYR A 51 6.46 -2.38 15.31
C TYR A 51 5.05 -2.18 15.88
N GLY A 52 4.50 -3.22 16.53
CA GLY A 52 3.17 -3.19 17.12
C GLY A 52 2.05 -3.21 16.09
N LEU A 53 2.20 -3.98 15.01
CA LEU A 53 1.11 -4.21 14.07
C LEU A 53 -0.04 -4.92 14.77
N ASP A 54 -1.27 -4.52 14.44
CA ASP A 54 -2.45 -5.29 14.82
C ASP A 54 -2.61 -6.54 13.94
N GLU A 55 -3.55 -7.43 14.28
CA GLU A 55 -3.75 -8.69 13.56
C GLU A 55 -4.18 -8.46 12.10
N ALA A 56 -4.98 -7.43 11.81
CA ALA A 56 -5.42 -7.17 10.45
C ALA A 56 -4.25 -6.69 9.57
N GLN A 57 -3.38 -5.86 10.11
CA GLN A 57 -2.16 -5.40 9.46
C GLN A 57 -1.18 -6.57 9.26
N ALA A 58 -0.95 -7.37 10.30
CA ALA A 58 -0.05 -8.51 10.24
C ALA A 58 -0.51 -9.56 9.22
N GLU A 59 -1.81 -9.86 9.21
CA GLU A 59 -2.40 -10.82 8.27
C GLU A 59 -2.27 -10.33 6.82
N ALA A 60 -2.46 -9.04 6.57
CA ALA A 60 -2.26 -8.46 5.24
C ALA A 60 -0.78 -8.52 4.80
N ILE A 61 0.18 -8.37 5.72
CA ILE A 61 1.61 -8.61 5.43
C ILE A 61 1.85 -10.08 5.09
N ARG A 62 1.35 -11.04 5.89
CA ARG A 62 1.55 -12.47 5.63
C ARG A 62 1.03 -12.89 4.25
N LYS A 63 -0.18 -12.41 3.92
CA LYS A 63 -0.85 -12.68 2.65
C LYS A 63 -0.30 -11.89 1.47
N ARG A 64 0.62 -10.95 1.70
CA ARG A 64 1.09 -10.00 0.69
C ARG A 64 -0.05 -9.22 0.04
N ASP A 65 -1.10 -8.97 0.81
CA ASP A 65 -2.32 -8.31 0.37
C ASP A 65 -2.15 -6.79 0.49
N VAL A 66 -1.59 -6.17 -0.55
CA VAL A 66 -1.36 -4.72 -0.59
C VAL A 66 -2.67 -3.92 -0.50
N LEU A 67 -3.78 -4.47 -1.00
CA LEU A 67 -5.10 -3.84 -0.87
C LEU A 67 -5.61 -3.91 0.57
N GLY A 68 -5.42 -5.05 1.21
CA GLY A 68 -5.65 -5.22 2.65
C GLY A 68 -4.82 -4.24 3.48
N LEU A 69 -3.55 -4.00 3.11
CA LEU A 69 -2.71 -3.01 3.78
C LEU A 69 -3.23 -1.58 3.61
N LEU A 70 -3.73 -1.20 2.43
CA LEU A 70 -4.40 0.09 2.22
C LEU A 70 -5.66 0.21 3.08
N ALA A 71 -6.49 -0.83 3.11
CA ALA A 71 -7.69 -0.89 3.94
C ALA A 71 -7.37 -0.79 5.45
N ALA A 72 -6.24 -1.37 5.88
CA ALA A 72 -5.73 -1.32 7.25
C ALA A 72 -5.13 0.05 7.65
N GLY A 73 -5.18 1.06 6.77
CA GLY A 73 -4.66 2.40 7.01
C GLY A 73 -3.24 2.63 6.49
N GLY A 74 -2.71 1.72 5.68
CA GLY A 74 -1.48 1.94 4.94
C GLY A 74 -1.65 3.06 3.91
N ASN A 75 -0.62 3.89 3.76
CA ASN A 75 -0.53 4.85 2.68
C ASN A 75 0.42 4.30 1.60
N VAL A 76 -0.01 4.41 0.33
CA VAL A 76 0.67 3.82 -0.83
C VAL A 76 2.18 4.15 -0.89
N TYR A 77 2.60 5.35 -0.48
CA TYR A 77 4.02 5.76 -0.51
C TYR A 77 4.89 5.06 0.53
N TYR A 78 4.30 4.65 1.66
CA TYR A 78 4.97 3.78 2.62
C TYR A 78 4.94 2.34 2.15
N LEU A 79 3.77 1.86 1.72
CA LEU A 79 3.59 0.48 1.25
C LEU A 79 4.47 0.12 0.05
N ALA A 80 4.80 1.09 -0.82
CA ALA A 80 5.73 0.90 -1.93
C ALA A 80 7.09 0.31 -1.50
N LYS A 81 7.54 0.59 -0.26
CA LYS A 81 8.79 0.04 0.28
C LYS A 81 8.67 -1.44 0.61
N PHE A 82 7.51 -1.88 1.08
CA PHE A 82 7.20 -3.30 1.25
C PHE A 82 6.98 -3.99 -0.09
N ALA A 83 6.22 -3.37 -1.00
CA ALA A 83 6.01 -3.89 -2.36
C ALA A 83 7.34 -4.13 -3.10
N GLY A 84 8.31 -3.22 -2.95
CA GLY A 84 9.65 -3.38 -3.51
C GLY A 84 10.42 -4.60 -2.95
N ILE A 85 10.17 -5.03 -1.70
CA ILE A 85 10.75 -6.27 -1.15
C ILE A 85 10.20 -7.50 -1.90
N LEU A 86 8.95 -7.43 -2.36
CA LEU A 86 8.26 -8.48 -3.11
C LEU A 86 8.58 -8.47 -4.61
N GLY A 87 9.40 -7.51 -5.08
CA GLY A 87 9.65 -7.32 -6.51
C GLY A 87 8.47 -6.72 -7.28
N LEU A 88 7.49 -6.14 -6.57
CA LEU A 88 6.34 -5.47 -7.18
C LEU A 88 6.65 -4.00 -7.44
N ASP A 89 6.11 -3.48 -8.54
CA ASP A 89 6.17 -2.05 -8.88
C ASP A 89 4.79 -1.36 -8.74
N VAL A 90 4.75 -0.06 -8.98
CA VAL A 90 3.53 0.74 -8.86
C VAL A 90 2.45 0.35 -9.87
N GLN A 91 2.80 -0.28 -10.99
CA GLN A 91 1.82 -0.77 -11.97
C GLN A 91 1.19 -2.08 -11.50
N ASP A 92 1.94 -2.94 -10.81
CA ASP A 92 1.37 -4.12 -10.15
C ASP A 92 0.30 -3.70 -9.12
N LEU A 93 0.59 -2.65 -8.34
CA LEU A 93 -0.35 -2.10 -7.38
C LEU A 93 -1.62 -1.54 -8.07
N GLY A 94 -1.45 -0.79 -9.16
CA GLY A 94 -2.57 -0.25 -9.93
C GLY A 94 -3.43 -1.34 -10.59
N ALA A 95 -2.82 -2.43 -11.07
CA ALA A 95 -3.53 -3.58 -11.58
C ALA A 95 -4.39 -4.24 -10.48
N ALA A 96 -3.81 -4.47 -9.30
CA ALA A 96 -4.53 -5.01 -8.16
C ALA A 96 -5.73 -4.14 -7.76
N GLN A 97 -5.54 -2.81 -7.68
CA GLN A 97 -6.61 -1.86 -7.33
C GLN A 97 -7.76 -1.81 -8.34
N THR A 98 -7.51 -2.20 -9.60
CA THR A 98 -8.52 -2.17 -10.67
C THR A 98 -9.09 -3.55 -10.99
N GLY A 99 -8.56 -4.62 -10.39
CA GLY A 99 -8.90 -6.00 -10.74
C GLY A 99 -8.43 -6.41 -12.14
N LEU A 100 -7.50 -5.66 -12.73
CA LEU A 100 -6.95 -5.92 -14.06
C LEU A 100 -5.64 -6.71 -13.96
N THR A 101 -5.27 -7.39 -15.04
CA THR A 101 -3.88 -7.83 -15.21
C THR A 101 -2.97 -6.62 -15.39
N LYS A 102 -1.68 -6.75 -15.06
CA LYS A 102 -0.69 -5.67 -15.25
C LYS A 102 -0.68 -5.15 -16.68
N GLU A 103 -0.72 -6.04 -17.67
CA GLU A 103 -0.76 -5.66 -19.08
C GLU A 103 -2.04 -4.91 -19.46
N ALA A 104 -3.21 -5.33 -18.98
CA ALA A 104 -4.46 -4.62 -19.22
C ALA A 104 -4.46 -3.25 -18.52
N PHE A 105 -3.89 -3.13 -17.33
CA PHE A 105 -3.73 -1.86 -16.63
C PHE A 105 -2.82 -0.90 -17.40
N LYS A 106 -1.67 -1.37 -17.89
CA LYS A 106 -0.77 -0.60 -18.75
C LYS A 106 -1.45 -0.11 -20.03
N ALA A 107 -2.16 -1.00 -20.73
CA ALA A 107 -2.90 -0.64 -21.93
C ALA A 107 -3.95 0.45 -21.64
N ARG A 108 -4.63 0.37 -20.49
CA ARG A 108 -5.59 1.39 -20.04
C ARG A 108 -4.93 2.74 -19.80
N LEU A 109 -3.75 2.77 -19.16
CA LEU A 109 -3.01 4.02 -18.93
C LEU A 109 -2.60 4.69 -20.25
N VAL A 110 -2.13 3.91 -21.24
CA VAL A 110 -1.80 4.42 -22.58
C VAL A 110 -3.05 4.99 -23.25
N ALA A 111 -4.16 4.25 -23.25
CA ALA A 111 -5.42 4.71 -23.84
C ALA A 111 -5.98 5.98 -23.17
N GLN A 112 -5.74 6.18 -21.86
CA GLN A 112 -6.12 7.40 -21.15
C GLN A 112 -5.28 8.62 -21.56
N ASN A 113 -3.99 8.43 -21.86
CA ASN A 113 -3.13 9.50 -22.35
C ASN A 113 -3.60 10.07 -23.70
N ASP A 114 -4.31 9.27 -24.49
CA ASP A 114 -4.82 9.65 -25.81
C ASP A 114 -6.24 10.25 -25.77
N GLN A 115 -6.80 10.51 -24.57
CA GLN A 115 -8.14 11.11 -24.45
C GLN A 115 -8.10 12.62 -24.73
N PRO A 116 -9.07 13.15 -25.49
CA PRO A 116 -9.19 14.60 -25.69
C PRO A 116 -9.44 15.31 -24.36
N GLU A 117 -8.80 16.46 -24.14
CA GLU A 117 -9.03 17.33 -22.97
C GLU A 117 -10.49 17.79 -22.93
N THR A 118 -11.36 17.00 -22.31
CA THR A 118 -12.72 17.38 -22.01
C THR A 118 -12.96 17.06 -20.54
N LEU A 119 -13.14 18.11 -19.74
CA LEU A 119 -13.59 18.06 -18.35
C LEU A 119 -15.09 17.77 -18.28
#